data_AF-A0A8T7G8N3-F1
#
_entry.id   AF-A0A8T7G8N3-F1
#
_cell.length_a   1.000
_cell.length_b   1.000
_cell.length_c   1.000
_cell.angle_alpha   90.00
_cell.angle_beta   90.00
_cell.angle_gamma   90.00
#
_symmetry.space_group_name_H-M   'P 1'
#
loop_
_entity.id
_entity.type
_entity.pdbx_description
1 polymer ?
#
loop_
_entity_poly.entity_id
_entity_poly.type
_entity_poly.pdbx_seq_one_letter_code
_entity_poly.pdbx_strand_id
1 'polypeptide(L)'
;MIGMAFGQGPATDVYLGFLLHMITATVIGIIYMVISNSTRKLYISSIFKGLATGIITGVVVWGVLFLPLNYGLMQPMLNNILATSDPSSSMYQLADRLVQLAGIIFTGSLALHILFGGVLGFMGRVTTA
;
A
#
# COMPACT_ATOMS: atom_id res chain seq x y z
N MET A 1 4.68 -5.90 8.13
CA MET A 1 5.34 -6.68 7.06
C MET A 1 6.68 -6.07 6.67
N ILE A 2 6.73 -4.77 6.30
CA ILE A 2 7.99 -4.06 6.07
C ILE A 2 8.94 -4.07 7.29
N GLY A 3 8.43 -4.15 8.53
CA GLY A 3 9.29 -4.22 9.72
C GLY A 3 10.28 -5.40 9.75
N MET A 4 9.91 -6.56 9.16
CA MET A 4 10.83 -7.69 9.02
C MET A 4 12.03 -7.34 8.12
N ALA A 5 11.82 -6.51 7.09
CA ALA A 5 12.90 -6.03 6.23
C ALA A 5 13.87 -5.08 6.97
N PHE A 6 13.44 -4.51 8.10
CA PHE A 6 14.28 -3.72 9.00
C PHE A 6 14.89 -4.55 10.14
N GLY A 7 14.78 -5.89 10.09
CA GLY A 7 15.34 -6.79 11.09
C GLY A 7 14.67 -6.70 12.46
N GLN A 8 13.44 -6.17 12.51
CA GLN A 8 12.67 -6.11 13.74
C GLN A 8 12.01 -7.49 14.01
N GLY A 9 11.66 -7.76 15.26
CA GLY A 9 11.01 -9.02 15.65
C GLY A 9 9.50 -9.04 15.34
N PRO A 10 8.86 -10.22 15.34
CA PRO A 10 7.48 -10.41 14.86
C PRO A 10 6.44 -9.53 15.56
N ALA A 11 6.65 -9.23 16.85
CA ALA A 11 5.74 -8.40 17.63
C ALA A 11 5.75 -6.92 17.18
N THR A 12 6.89 -6.41 16.73
CA THR A 12 7.09 -5.00 16.34
C THR A 12 6.89 -4.74 14.86
N ASP A 13 7.04 -5.78 14.02
CA ASP A 13 7.05 -5.64 12.55
C ASP A 13 5.74 -5.19 11.93
N VAL A 14 4.64 -5.55 12.57
CA VAL A 14 3.30 -5.20 12.15
C VAL A 14 3.05 -3.73 12.43
N TYR A 15 3.33 -3.27 13.65
CA TYR A 15 3.13 -1.88 14.06
C TYR A 15 4.02 -0.92 13.27
N LEU A 16 5.31 -1.24 13.13
CA LEU A 16 6.24 -0.40 12.39
C LEU A 16 5.87 -0.32 10.90
N GLY A 17 5.54 -1.47 10.30
CA GLY A 17 5.08 -1.52 8.91
C GLY A 17 3.77 -0.74 8.69
N PHE A 18 2.83 -0.84 9.63
CA PHE A 18 1.57 -0.10 9.58
C PHE A 18 1.80 1.41 9.71
N LEU A 19 2.63 1.84 10.66
CA LEU A 19 2.94 3.26 10.86
C LEU A 19 3.59 3.88 9.61
N LEU A 20 4.58 3.21 9.03
CA LEU A 20 5.22 3.65 7.79
C LEU A 20 4.22 3.74 6.63
N HIS A 21 3.28 2.79 6.56
CA HIS A 21 2.21 2.82 5.55
C HIS A 21 1.27 4.01 5.76
N MET A 22 0.88 4.31 7.00
CA MET A 22 0.04 5.48 7.32
C MET A 22 0.73 6.79 6.94
N ILE A 23 2.01 6.95 7.28
CA ILE A 23 2.80 8.14 6.89
C ILE A 23 2.83 8.28 5.37
N THR A 24 3.11 7.18 4.65
CA THR A 24 3.13 7.17 3.19
C THR A 24 1.77 7.57 2.62
N ALA A 25 0.67 7.02 3.15
CA ALA A 25 -0.69 7.35 2.73
C ALA A 25 -1.01 8.84 2.93
N THR A 26 -0.61 9.43 4.07
CA THR A 26 -0.76 10.87 4.33
C THR A 26 0.01 11.71 3.30
N VAL A 27 1.26 11.37 3.02
CA VAL A 27 2.09 12.09 2.03
C VAL A 27 1.45 12.03 0.64
N ILE A 28 1.02 10.83 0.21
CA ILE A 28 0.30 10.66 -1.06
C ILE A 28 -0.96 11.51 -1.10
N GLY A 29 -1.73 11.58 -0.01
CA GLY A 29 -2.93 12.40 0.06
C GLY A 29 -2.66 13.89 -0.12
N ILE A 30 -1.60 14.40 0.51
CA ILE A 30 -1.16 15.80 0.36
C ILE A 30 -0.76 16.07 -1.10
N ILE A 31 0.06 15.20 -1.69
CA ILE A 31 0.51 15.31 -3.08
C ILE A 31 -0.69 15.32 -4.04
N TYR A 32 -1.63 14.39 -3.86
CA TYR A 32 -2.85 14.33 -4.65
C TYR A 32 -3.62 15.65 -4.61
N MET A 33 -3.76 16.23 -3.42
CA MET A 33 -4.52 17.48 -3.24
C MET A 33 -3.82 18.67 -3.90
N VAL A 34 -2.50 18.82 -3.69
CA VAL A 34 -1.70 19.89 -4.31
C VAL A 34 -1.77 19.82 -5.83
N ILE A 35 -1.56 18.62 -6.40
CA ILE A 35 -1.58 18.42 -7.85
C ILE A 35 -2.98 18.67 -8.43
N SER A 36 -4.01 18.14 -7.79
CA SER A 36 -5.40 18.26 -8.26
C SER A 36 -5.84 19.72 -8.27
N ASN A 37 -5.47 20.51 -7.25
CA ASN A 37 -5.81 21.93 -7.19
C ASN A 37 -4.98 22.80 -8.15
N SER A 38 -3.73 22.42 -8.42
CA SER A 38 -2.82 23.20 -9.27
C SER A 38 -2.99 22.90 -10.76
N THR A 39 -3.64 21.78 -11.12
CA THR A 39 -3.73 21.32 -12.50
C THR A 39 -5.16 21.40 -13.03
N ARG A 40 -5.42 22.27 -14.01
CA ARG A 40 -6.77 22.50 -14.59
C ARG A 40 -7.49 21.21 -15.02
N LYS A 41 -6.77 20.22 -15.57
CA LYS A 41 -7.34 18.94 -15.99
C LYS A 41 -7.78 18.08 -14.81
N LEU A 42 -7.02 18.10 -13.71
CA LEU A 42 -7.24 17.27 -12.52
C LEU A 42 -8.09 17.97 -11.45
N TYR A 43 -8.39 19.26 -11.64
CA TYR A 43 -9.26 20.04 -10.75
C TYR A 43 -10.58 19.32 -10.46
N ILE A 44 -10.88 19.18 -9.17
CA ILE A 44 -12.00 18.39 -8.65
C ILE A 44 -13.30 19.21 -8.75
N SER A 45 -13.88 19.26 -9.95
CA SER A 45 -15.10 20.03 -10.21
C SER A 45 -16.40 19.37 -9.75
N SER A 46 -16.39 18.05 -9.48
CA SER A 46 -17.57 17.30 -9.05
C SER A 46 -17.17 16.07 -8.22
N ILE A 47 -18.12 15.50 -7.46
CA ILE A 47 -17.89 14.29 -6.66
C ILE A 47 -17.43 13.13 -7.55
N PHE A 48 -18.09 12.90 -8.69
CA PHE A 48 -17.71 11.85 -9.63
C PHE A 48 -16.29 12.03 -10.17
N LYS A 49 -15.89 13.26 -10.49
CA LYS A 49 -14.53 13.55 -10.96
C LYS A 49 -13.50 13.36 -9.84
N GLY A 50 -13.82 13.75 -8.61
CA GLY A 50 -12.99 13.48 -7.43
C GLY A 50 -12.77 11.99 -7.24
N LEU A 51 -13.87 11.21 -7.21
CA LEU A 51 -13.81 9.75 -7.07
C LEU A 51 -12.96 9.10 -8.17
N ALA A 52 -13.18 9.49 -9.43
CA ALA A 52 -12.44 8.94 -10.57
C ALA A 52 -10.93 9.25 -10.50
N THR A 53 -10.56 10.51 -10.26
CA THR A 53 -9.15 10.91 -10.14
C THR A 53 -8.48 10.29 -8.91
N GLY A 54 -9.22 10.14 -7.81
CA GLY A 54 -8.78 9.44 -6.61
C GLY A 54 -8.52 7.95 -6.86
N ILE A 55 -9.45 7.23 -7.48
CA ILE A 55 -9.28 5.81 -7.85
C ILE A 55 -8.06 5.63 -8.77
N ILE A 56 -7.92 6.48 -9.79
CA ILE A 56 -6.75 6.45 -10.67
C ILE A 56 -5.47 6.64 -9.86
N THR A 57 -5.45 7.59 -8.92
CA THR A 57 -4.31 7.82 -8.02
C THR A 57 -4.00 6.57 -7.19
N GLY A 58 -5.02 5.91 -6.62
CA GLY A 58 -4.86 4.66 -5.87
C GLY A 58 -4.23 3.55 -6.71
N VAL A 59 -4.70 3.35 -7.94
CA VAL A 59 -4.15 2.36 -8.88
C VAL A 59 -2.70 2.70 -9.26
N VAL A 60 -2.40 3.98 -9.50
CA VAL A 60 -1.02 4.43 -9.79
C VAL A 60 -0.09 4.16 -8.61
N VAL A 61 -0.51 4.49 -7.38
CA VAL A 61 0.28 4.23 -6.16
C VAL A 61 0.52 2.74 -5.96
N TRP A 62 -0.50 1.91 -6.20
CA TRP A 62 -0.36 0.47 -6.18
C TRP A 62 0.67 -0.02 -7.23
N GLY A 63 0.56 0.46 -8.46
CA GLY A 63 1.47 0.07 -9.55
C GLY A 63 2.91 0.52 -9.32
N VAL A 64 3.11 1.75 -8.84
CA VAL A 64 4.43 2.38 -8.73
C VAL A 64 5.14 2.06 -7.41
N LEU A 65 4.41 1.93 -6.30
CA LEU A 65 5.01 1.65 -4.99
C LEU A 65 4.82 0.21 -4.57
N PHE A 66 3.59 -0.31 -4.61
CA PHE A 66 3.33 -1.65 -4.09
C PHE A 66 3.97 -2.75 -4.95
N LEU A 67 3.84 -2.70 -6.29
CA LEU A 67 4.41 -3.77 -7.14
C LEU A 67 5.93 -3.91 -7.01
N PRO A 68 6.74 -2.84 -7.10
CA PRO A 68 8.19 -2.96 -6.96
C PRO A 68 8.60 -3.42 -5.56
N LEU A 69 7.94 -2.93 -4.51
CA LEU A 69 8.22 -3.36 -3.14
C LEU A 69 7.84 -4.83 -2.92
N ASN A 70 6.69 -5.27 -3.43
CA ASN A 70 6.23 -6.64 -3.26
C ASN A 70 7.15 -7.62 -3.99
N TYR A 71 7.38 -7.43 -5.29
CA TYR A 71 8.15 -8.37 -6.10
C TYR A 71 9.67 -8.20 -5.96
N GLY A 72 10.15 -6.98 -5.69
CA GLY A 72 11.57 -6.68 -5.56
C GLY A 72 12.14 -6.90 -4.16
N LEU A 73 11.32 -6.81 -3.10
CA LEU A 73 11.80 -6.95 -1.73
C LEU A 73 11.04 -8.01 -0.93
N MET A 74 9.71 -7.91 -0.84
CA MET A 74 8.93 -8.76 0.05
C MET A 74 8.97 -10.24 -0.36
N GLN A 75 8.66 -10.56 -1.61
CA GLN A 75 8.64 -11.94 -2.09
C GLN A 75 10.04 -12.59 -2.03
N PRO A 76 11.14 -11.94 -2.46
CA PRO A 76 12.48 -12.48 -2.28
C PRO A 76 12.84 -12.71 -0.81
N MET A 77 12.51 -11.77 0.09
CA MET A 77 12.77 -11.89 1.53
C MET A 77 12.03 -13.09 2.13
N LEU A 78 10.74 -13.25 1.83
CA LEU A 78 9.95 -14.38 2.34
C LEU A 78 10.50 -15.72 1.85
N ASN A 79 10.85 -15.83 0.57
CA ASN A 79 11.45 -17.05 0.02
C ASN A 79 12.84 -17.33 0.63
N ASN A 80 13.62 -16.29 0.94
CA ASN A 80 14.89 -16.45 1.64
C ASN A 80 14.71 -17.00 3.06
N ILE A 81 13.70 -16.50 3.80
CA ILE A 81 13.35 -17.04 5.14
C ILE A 81 13.00 -18.52 5.02
N LEU A 82 12.18 -18.90 4.05
CA LEU A 82 11.81 -20.31 3.81
C LEU A 82 13.01 -21.20 3.47
N ALA A 83 14.01 -20.67 2.76
CA ALA A 83 15.20 -21.42 2.38
C ALA A 83 16.24 -21.56 3.50
N THR A 84 16.21 -20.70 4.52
CA THR A 84 17.28 -20.57 5.51
C THR A 84 16.87 -20.84 6.95
N SER A 85 15.57 -20.76 7.27
CA SER A 85 15.05 -20.93 8.63
C SER A 85 14.60 -22.36 8.90
N ASP A 86 14.65 -22.78 10.16
CA ASP A 86 14.10 -24.07 10.62
C ASP A 86 12.58 -24.14 10.34
N PRO A 87 12.05 -25.20 9.71
CA PRO A 87 10.62 -25.38 9.45
C PRO A 87 9.72 -25.30 10.69
N SER A 88 10.25 -25.64 11.87
CA SER A 88 9.53 -25.54 13.15
C SER A 88 9.48 -24.12 13.71
N SER A 89 10.30 -23.19 13.19
CA SER A 89 10.37 -21.81 13.68
C SER A 89 9.10 -21.02 13.34
N SER A 90 8.73 -20.08 14.22
CA SER A 90 7.60 -19.18 14.00
C SER A 90 7.77 -18.28 12.78
N MET A 91 9.01 -17.89 12.47
CA MET A 91 9.36 -17.11 11.27
C MET A 91 9.09 -17.87 9.98
N TYR A 92 9.48 -19.14 9.92
CA TYR A 92 9.22 -20.00 8.77
C TYR A 92 7.70 -20.15 8.55
N GLN A 93 6.95 -20.50 9.60
CA GLN A 93 5.50 -20.69 9.51
C GLN A 93 4.77 -19.42 9.05
N LEU A 94 5.22 -18.24 9.53
CA LEU A 94 4.69 -16.96 9.08
C LEU A 94 5.01 -16.72 7.59
N ALA A 95 6.27 -16.91 7.19
CA ALA A 95 6.69 -16.70 5.80
C ALA A 95 5.95 -17.64 4.84
N ASP A 96 5.79 -18.91 5.20
CA ASP A 96 5.09 -19.92 4.41
C ASP A 96 3.64 -19.51 4.18
N ARG A 97 2.95 -19.11 5.25
CA ARG A 97 1.57 -18.64 5.17
C ARG A 97 1.42 -17.41 4.27
N LEU A 98 2.37 -16.47 4.32
CA LEU A 98 2.33 -15.25 3.52
C LEU A 98 2.60 -15.52 2.03
N VAL A 99 3.49 -16.46 1.73
CA VAL A 99 3.73 -16.92 0.35
C VAL A 99 2.50 -17.64 -0.20
N GLN A 100 1.87 -18.53 0.58
CA GLN A 100 0.62 -19.20 0.19
C GLN A 100 -0.53 -18.21 -0.05
N LEU A 101 -0.56 -17.11 0.71
CA LEU A 101 -1.56 -16.05 0.56
C LEU A 101 -1.17 -14.97 -0.47
N ALA A 102 -0.05 -15.11 -1.19
CA ALA A 102 0.46 -14.05 -2.08
C ALA A 102 -0.56 -13.58 -3.12
N GLY A 103 -1.36 -14.49 -3.70
CA GLY A 103 -2.42 -14.13 -4.65
C GLY A 103 -3.55 -13.29 -4.02
N ILE A 104 -3.95 -13.64 -2.80
CA ILE A 104 -4.96 -12.90 -2.03
C ILE A 104 -4.39 -11.54 -1.61
N ILE A 105 -3.13 -11.48 -1.19
CA ILE A 105 -2.45 -10.22 -0.84
C ILE A 105 -2.37 -9.31 -2.06
N PHE A 106 -2.00 -9.86 -3.23
CA PHE A 106 -1.93 -9.10 -4.47
C PHE A 106 -3.29 -8.48 -4.84
N THR A 107 -4.33 -9.31 -4.96
CA THR A 107 -5.68 -8.84 -5.34
C THR A 107 -6.31 -7.95 -4.28
N GLY A 108 -6.19 -8.33 -3.00
CA GLY A 108 -6.66 -7.54 -1.86
C GLY A 108 -5.96 -6.19 -1.76
N SER A 109 -4.65 -6.13 -2.02
CA SER A 109 -3.92 -4.86 -2.03
C SER A 109 -4.46 -3.91 -3.11
N LEU A 110 -4.73 -4.40 -4.34
CA LEU A 110 -5.29 -3.58 -5.41
C LEU A 110 -6.67 -3.05 -5.02
N ALA A 111 -7.54 -3.91 -4.48
CA ALA A 111 -8.87 -3.51 -4.03
C ALA A 111 -8.81 -2.43 -2.94
N LEU A 112 -7.92 -2.58 -1.96
CA LEU A 112 -7.72 -1.59 -0.90
C LEU A 112 -7.15 -0.27 -1.42
N HIS A 113 -6.28 -0.29 -2.42
CA HIS A 113 -5.75 0.93 -3.03
C HIS A 113 -6.81 1.66 -3.86
N ILE A 114 -7.69 0.94 -4.56
CA ILE A 114 -8.85 1.51 -5.24
C ILE A 114 -9.79 2.17 -4.22
N LEU A 115 -10.10 1.48 -3.13
CA LEU A 115 -10.94 2.01 -2.05
C LEU A 115 -10.32 3.26 -1.42
N PHE A 116 -9.03 3.19 -1.05
CA PHE A 116 -8.27 4.32 -0.52
C PHE A 116 -8.29 5.51 -1.50
N GLY A 117 -8.02 5.27 -2.78
CA GLY A 117 -8.07 6.29 -3.81
C GLY A 117 -9.45 6.93 -3.93
N GLY A 118 -10.51 6.12 -3.91
CA GLY A 118 -11.90 6.63 -3.91
C GLY A 118 -12.19 7.53 -2.71
N VAL A 119 -11.83 7.09 -1.51
CA VAL A 119 -11.99 7.90 -0.28
C VAL A 119 -11.18 9.19 -0.37
N LEU A 120 -9.93 9.12 -0.82
CA LEU A 120 -9.07 10.28 -1.01
C LEU A 120 -9.69 11.31 -1.96
N GLY A 121 -10.18 10.85 -3.11
CA GLY A 121 -10.82 11.72 -4.10
C GLY A 121 -12.14 12.32 -3.64
N PHE A 122 -12.93 11.55 -2.90
CA PHE A 122 -14.14 12.05 -2.24
C PHE A 122 -13.81 13.14 -1.22
N MET A 123 -12.87 12.89 -0.32
CA MET A 123 -12.43 13.85 0.69
C MET A 123 -11.84 15.12 0.03
N GLY A 124 -11.05 14.96 -1.03
CA GLY A 124 -10.52 16.08 -1.82
C GLY A 124 -11.62 17.00 -2.33
N ARG A 125 -12.74 16.44 -2.83
CA ARG A 125 -13.92 17.23 -3.23
C ARG A 125 -14.55 17.94 -2.03
N VAL A 126 -14.76 17.26 -0.91
CA VAL A 126 -15.39 17.85 0.30
C VAL A 126 -14.57 19.04 0.81
N THR A 127 -13.24 18.93 0.78
CA THR A 127 -12.35 20.00 1.28
C THR A 127 -12.13 21.17 0.33
N THR A 128 -12.58 21.06 -0.93
CA THR A 128 -12.52 22.13 -1.95
C THR A 128 -13.91 22.60 -2.39
N ALA A 129 -14.96 22.18 -1.69
CA ALA A 129 -16.34 22.64 -1.87
C ALA A 129 -16.58 23.98 -1.19
#